data_AF-A0A5D3AVL6-F1
#
_entry.id   AF-A0A5D3AVL6-F1
#
_cell.length_a   1.000
_cell.length_b   1.000
_cell.length_c   1.000
_cell.angle_alpha   90.00
_cell.angle_beta   90.00
_cell.angle_gamma   90.00
#
_symmetry.space_group_name_H-M   'P 1'
#
loop_
_entity.id
_entity.type
_entity.pdbx_description
1 polymer ?
#
loop_
_entity_poly.entity_id
_entity_poly.type
_entity_poly.pdbx_seq_one_letter_code
_entity_poly.pdbx_strand_id
1 'polypeptide(L)'
;MSDAAKFSFGKFDYICEHAALVICPMLGDEQGIAPTCYARNVQLGKQIIFQPATCIVHIAALVMTGIMLYHVRSKYTAVGRKEIVLFFYMYMFVELFAIFLDSGIIPTANKVYPWFAAIYAGCVAALHWCLILNGFVGFQFHEDGTPMSLWFLRISSLVVGGVCFGIAIATFKGTSSSFSPTNAVGLFITYLVFPLICILVYFVSQMLLVVRTLDDRWVIGDLLFMAGFYVAGILVLIAFSVTICDAISHYIDGVFFFTLAMLFTVMMVYKYWDSITKEDLEFSVGSKQAVWEVKDPLLAPSAEYYEDDAQSAFRGGGGSLVGGYNGNQYYGNAPYANGQAQQGQYAQQQYGYGQQY
;
A
#
# COMPACT_ATOMS: atom_id res chain seq x y z
N MET A 1 9.34 42.30 10.53
CA MET A 1 10.21 41.15 10.21
C MET A 1 10.47 40.45 11.52
N SER A 2 9.67 39.44 11.87
CA SER A 2 10.03 38.56 12.99
C SER A 2 11.31 37.85 12.56
N ASP A 3 12.32 37.79 13.43
CA ASP A 3 13.49 36.96 13.19
C ASP A 3 13.00 35.53 12.92
N ALA A 4 13.15 35.05 11.69
CA ALA A 4 12.79 33.68 11.35
C ALA A 4 13.56 32.77 12.31
N ALA A 5 12.85 31.88 13.02
CA ALA A 5 13.50 30.95 13.92
C ALA A 5 14.63 30.24 13.18
N LYS A 6 15.74 29.96 13.85
CA LYS A 6 16.81 29.15 13.27
C LYS A 6 16.49 27.68 13.55
N PHE A 7 16.71 26.83 12.54
CA PHE A 7 16.60 25.39 12.75
C PHE A 7 17.51 24.94 13.89
N SER A 8 16.92 24.25 14.87
CA SER A 8 17.62 23.66 16.01
C SER A 8 17.09 22.26 16.24
N PHE A 9 18.00 21.29 16.36
CA PHE A 9 17.61 19.91 16.64
C PHE A 9 16.84 19.81 17.97
N GLY A 10 15.76 19.04 17.97
CA GLY A 10 14.93 18.83 19.17
C GLY A 10 13.95 19.96 19.48
N LYS A 11 13.92 21.03 18.68
CA LYS A 11 12.94 22.11 18.78
C LYS A 11 12.02 22.13 17.56
N PHE A 12 10.77 22.55 17.79
CA PHE A 12 9.75 22.63 16.74
C PHE A 12 9.53 24.04 16.21
N ASP A 13 10.11 25.07 16.84
CA ASP A 13 9.94 26.50 16.47
C ASP A 13 10.06 26.72 14.96
N TYR A 14 11.18 26.31 14.36
CA TYR A 14 11.41 26.43 12.91
C TYR A 14 10.32 25.73 12.08
N ILE A 15 10.00 24.48 12.40
CA ILE A 15 9.11 23.65 11.58
C ILE A 15 7.67 24.17 11.69
N CYS A 16 7.23 24.49 12.91
CA CYS A 16 5.88 24.96 13.19
C CYS A 16 5.63 26.39 12.75
N GLU A 17 6.66 27.24 12.67
CA GLU A 17 6.55 28.57 12.05
C GLU A 17 6.38 28.51 10.53
N HIS A 18 6.92 27.46 9.89
CA HIS A 18 6.87 27.31 8.43
C HIS A 18 5.71 26.43 7.95
N ALA A 19 5.22 25.51 8.77
CA ALA A 19 4.17 24.57 8.41
C ALA A 19 3.15 24.37 9.55
N ALA A 20 1.87 24.40 9.17
CA ALA A 20 0.75 24.17 10.07
C ALA A 20 0.56 22.66 10.33
N LEU A 21 1.42 22.05 11.14
CA LEU A 21 1.27 20.63 11.52
C LEU A 21 0.32 20.46 12.70
N VAL A 22 -0.41 19.34 12.73
CA VAL A 22 -1.31 18.91 13.80
C VAL A 22 -0.72 19.03 15.22
N ILE A 23 0.58 18.80 15.38
CA ILE A 23 1.23 18.82 16.69
C ILE A 23 1.62 20.23 17.16
N CYS A 24 1.72 21.20 16.25
CA CYS A 24 2.25 22.54 16.52
C CYS A 24 1.44 23.36 17.55
N PRO A 25 0.10 23.32 17.55
CA PRO A 25 -0.69 24.03 18.56
C PRO A 25 -0.45 23.57 20.00
N MET A 26 0.14 22.38 20.18
CA MET A 26 0.40 21.78 21.50
C MET A 26 1.84 21.99 22.00
N LEU A 27 2.65 22.74 21.25
CA LEU A 27 4.07 22.96 21.51
C LEU A 27 4.38 24.43 21.74
N GLY A 28 5.43 24.73 22.50
CA GLY A 28 5.80 26.10 22.86
C GLY A 28 5.08 26.64 24.10
N ASP A 29 4.78 27.94 24.10
CA ASP A 29 4.12 28.64 25.21
C ASP A 29 2.61 28.32 25.28
N GLU A 30 1.88 28.90 26.25
CA GLU A 30 0.47 28.57 26.55
C GLU A 30 -0.50 28.70 25.35
N GLN A 31 -0.11 29.40 24.28
CA GLN A 31 -0.92 29.60 23.08
C GLN A 31 -0.57 28.67 21.91
N GLY A 32 0.48 27.85 22.03
CA GLY A 32 0.99 27.02 20.94
C GLY A 32 1.85 27.80 19.92
N ILE A 33 2.60 27.09 19.08
CA ILE A 33 3.34 27.71 17.97
C ILE A 33 2.43 27.79 16.75
N ALA A 34 2.20 29.02 16.28
CA ALA A 34 1.40 29.27 15.09
C ALA A 34 2.29 29.46 13.84
N PRO A 35 1.85 28.97 12.67
CA PRO A 35 2.56 29.19 11.41
C PRO A 35 2.48 30.66 10.99
N THR A 36 3.55 31.15 10.38
CA THR A 36 3.64 32.52 9.84
C THR A 36 2.69 32.72 8.66
N CYS A 37 2.52 31.68 7.83
CA CYS A 37 1.59 31.67 6.71
C CYS A 37 0.83 30.33 6.70
N TYR A 38 -0.49 30.41 6.56
CA TYR A 38 -1.39 29.26 6.43
C TYR A 38 -2.52 29.56 5.44
N ALA A 39 -3.12 28.50 4.88
CA ALA A 39 -4.22 28.64 3.94
C ALA A 39 -5.46 29.27 4.58
N ARG A 40 -6.18 30.12 3.84
CA ARG A 40 -7.39 30.80 4.34
C ARG A 40 -8.44 29.79 4.76
N ASN A 41 -9.05 30.07 5.90
CA ASN A 41 -10.17 29.29 6.41
C ASN A 41 -11.44 29.63 5.64
N VAL A 42 -12.30 28.63 5.47
CA VAL A 42 -13.61 28.82 4.83
C VAL A 42 -14.70 28.60 5.88
N GLN A 43 -15.62 29.55 5.96
CA GLN A 43 -16.77 29.45 6.84
C GLN A 43 -17.91 28.73 6.11
N LEU A 44 -18.23 27.51 6.54
CA LEU A 44 -19.40 26.76 6.10
C LEU A 44 -20.52 26.91 7.15
N GLY A 45 -21.37 27.91 6.93
CA GLY A 45 -22.47 28.22 7.86
C GLY A 45 -21.96 28.63 9.25
N LYS A 46 -22.17 27.77 10.25
CA LYS A 46 -21.74 28.01 11.65
C LYS A 46 -20.35 27.45 11.98
N GLN A 47 -19.76 26.63 11.11
CA GLN A 47 -18.45 26.01 11.35
C GLN A 47 -17.39 26.66 10.47
N ILE A 48 -16.23 26.93 11.05
CA ILE A 48 -15.04 27.36 10.32
C ILE A 48 -14.23 26.10 10.02
N ILE A 49 -13.93 25.87 8.74
CA ILE A 49 -13.05 24.79 8.28
C ILE A 49 -11.68 25.39 8.02
N PHE A 50 -10.69 24.84 8.70
CA PHE A 50 -9.29 25.16 8.50
C PHE A 50 -8.74 24.36 7.31
N GLN A 51 -7.82 24.97 6.56
CA GLN A 51 -7.09 24.32 5.46
C GLN A 51 -7.95 23.41 4.54
N PRO A 52 -9.03 23.94 3.92
CA PRO A 52 -9.96 23.13 3.12
C PRO A 52 -9.29 22.46 1.91
N ALA A 53 -8.26 23.09 1.33
CA ALA A 53 -7.50 22.51 0.22
C ALA A 53 -6.81 21.20 0.63
N THR A 54 -6.12 21.19 1.77
CA THR A 54 -5.44 20.00 2.31
C THR A 54 -6.46 18.90 2.65
N CYS A 55 -7.63 19.28 3.21
CA CYS A 55 -8.71 18.34 3.48
C CYS A 55 -9.19 17.58 2.23
N ILE A 56 -9.26 18.25 1.07
CA ILE A 56 -9.62 17.61 -0.19
C ILE A 56 -8.57 16.56 -0.60
N VAL A 57 -7.28 16.83 -0.36
CA VAL A 57 -6.21 15.87 -0.65
C VAL A 57 -6.33 14.64 0.26
N HIS A 58 -6.62 14.80 1.55
CA HIS A 58 -6.86 13.67 2.45
C HIS A 58 -8.06 12.81 1.99
N ILE A 59 -9.15 13.44 1.53
CA ILE A 59 -10.30 12.71 0.97
C ILE A 59 -9.89 11.94 -0.30
N ALA A 60 -9.13 12.58 -1.19
CA ALA A 60 -8.60 11.92 -2.38
C ALA A 60 -7.66 10.75 -1.99
N ALA A 61 -6.84 10.92 -0.96
CA ALA A 61 -5.97 9.88 -0.43
C ALA A 61 -6.77 8.68 0.11
N LEU A 62 -7.89 8.91 0.81
CA LEU A 62 -8.79 7.84 1.25
C LEU A 62 -9.40 7.08 0.08
N VAL A 63 -9.89 7.78 -0.95
CA VAL A 63 -10.45 7.15 -2.16
C VAL A 63 -9.39 6.31 -2.87
N MET A 64 -8.20 6.86 -3.08
CA MET A 64 -7.08 6.16 -3.71
C MET A 64 -6.64 4.94 -2.89
N THR A 65 -6.61 5.06 -1.56
CA THR A 65 -6.31 3.93 -0.67
C THR A 65 -7.35 2.83 -0.78
N GLY A 66 -8.64 3.18 -0.90
CA GLY A 66 -9.71 2.23 -1.16
C GLY A 66 -9.54 1.47 -2.48
N ILE A 67 -9.15 2.17 -3.56
CA ILE A 67 -8.86 1.57 -4.86
C ILE A 67 -7.67 0.61 -4.77
N MET A 68 -6.55 1.05 -4.19
CA MET A 68 -5.37 0.20 -4.00
C MET A 68 -5.71 -1.05 -3.19
N LEU A 69 -6.47 -0.90 -2.09
CA LEU A 69 -6.88 -2.02 -1.25
C LEU A 69 -7.78 -3.01 -1.99
N TYR A 70 -8.65 -2.54 -2.87
CA TYR A 70 -9.45 -3.40 -3.75
C TYR A 70 -8.56 -4.25 -4.67
N HIS A 71 -7.57 -3.63 -5.33
CA HIS A 71 -6.64 -4.33 -6.23
C HIS A 71 -5.71 -5.31 -5.51
N VAL A 72 -5.23 -4.98 -4.31
CA VAL A 72 -4.43 -5.91 -3.49
C VAL A 72 -5.25 -7.15 -3.13
N ARG A 73 -6.54 -6.97 -2.81
CA ARG A 73 -7.43 -8.06 -2.41
C ARG A 73 -7.92 -8.91 -3.58
N SER A 74 -7.91 -8.40 -4.81
CA SER A 74 -8.22 -9.20 -5.99
C SER A 74 -7.11 -10.19 -6.35
N LYS A 75 -5.88 -10.01 -5.86
CA LYS A 75 -4.80 -10.99 -6.06
C LYS A 75 -4.94 -12.20 -5.13
N TYR A 76 -4.71 -13.41 -5.63
CA TYR A 76 -4.93 -14.65 -4.86
C TYR A 76 -3.65 -15.21 -4.21
N THR A 77 -2.50 -15.09 -4.88
CA THR A 77 -1.25 -15.78 -4.54
C THR A 77 -0.06 -14.83 -4.31
N ALA A 78 -0.30 -13.52 -4.30
CA ALA A 78 0.75 -12.53 -4.10
C ALA A 78 1.42 -12.61 -2.70
N VAL A 79 2.76 -12.57 -2.71
CA VAL A 79 3.60 -12.58 -1.50
C VAL A 79 3.33 -11.34 -0.64
N GLY A 80 3.18 -11.54 0.68
CA GLY A 80 2.96 -10.45 1.63
C GLY A 80 1.63 -9.71 1.48
N ARG A 81 0.66 -10.27 0.75
CA ARG A 81 -0.65 -9.64 0.50
C ARG A 81 -1.37 -9.26 1.79
N LYS A 82 -1.37 -10.10 2.82
CA LYS A 82 -2.10 -9.81 4.06
C LYS A 82 -1.41 -8.74 4.90
N GLU A 83 -0.09 -8.69 4.84
CA GLU A 83 0.78 -7.73 5.52
C GLU A 83 0.63 -6.33 4.92
N ILE A 84 0.66 -6.20 3.60
CA ILE A 84 0.54 -4.89 2.93
C ILE A 84 -0.88 -4.32 3.06
N VAL A 85 -1.89 -5.19 3.12
CA VAL A 85 -3.27 -4.77 3.46
C VAL A 85 -3.33 -4.09 4.82
N LEU A 86 -2.57 -4.57 5.82
CA LEU A 86 -2.54 -3.89 7.12
C LEU A 86 -1.91 -2.49 7.00
N PHE A 87 -0.85 -2.33 6.20
CA PHE A 87 -0.25 -1.02 5.94
C PHE A 87 -1.27 -0.04 5.35
N PHE A 88 -2.05 -0.44 4.33
CA PHE A 88 -3.08 0.44 3.76
C PHE A 88 -4.23 0.74 4.72
N TYR A 89 -4.64 -0.20 5.58
CA TYR A 89 -5.62 0.08 6.64
C TYR A 89 -5.08 1.08 7.67
N MET A 90 -3.81 0.98 8.06
CA MET A 90 -3.18 1.96 8.94
C MET A 90 -3.07 3.34 8.28
N TYR A 91 -2.72 3.39 7.00
CA TYR A 91 -2.67 4.66 6.25
C TYR A 91 -4.04 5.32 6.19
N MET A 92 -5.08 4.55 5.85
CA MET A 92 -6.47 5.03 5.86
C MET A 92 -6.88 5.59 7.23
N PHE A 93 -6.45 4.95 8.32
CA PHE A 93 -6.72 5.43 9.67
C PHE A 93 -5.99 6.74 9.98
N VAL A 94 -4.71 6.86 9.60
CA VAL A 94 -3.93 8.11 9.75
C VAL A 94 -4.59 9.26 8.97
N GLU A 95 -5.00 9.02 7.73
CA GLU A 95 -5.67 10.02 6.88
C GLU A 95 -7.02 10.47 7.47
N LEU A 96 -7.79 9.54 8.06
CA LEU A 96 -9.03 9.91 8.75
C LEU A 96 -8.77 10.84 9.94
N PHE A 97 -7.74 10.56 10.76
CA PHE A 97 -7.37 11.45 11.86
C PHE A 97 -6.86 12.80 11.36
N ALA A 98 -6.07 12.82 10.29
CA ALA A 98 -5.60 14.05 9.66
C ALA A 98 -6.77 14.95 9.26
N ILE A 99 -7.82 14.40 8.62
CA ILE A 99 -9.02 15.18 8.28
C ILE A 99 -9.63 15.84 9.52
N PHE A 100 -9.80 15.12 10.63
CA PHE A 100 -10.42 15.71 11.83
C PHE A 100 -9.56 16.81 12.49
N LEU A 101 -8.23 16.69 12.39
CA LEU A 101 -7.28 17.56 13.07
C LEU A 101 -6.91 18.79 12.22
N ASP A 102 -6.62 18.61 10.93
CA ASP A 102 -6.25 19.69 10.00
C ASP A 102 -7.46 20.55 9.60
N SER A 103 -8.65 19.96 9.48
CA SER A 103 -9.88 20.74 9.19
C SER A 103 -10.35 21.59 10.37
N GLY A 104 -9.81 21.37 11.57
CA GLY A 104 -10.28 21.98 12.81
C GLY A 104 -11.72 21.57 13.19
N ILE A 105 -12.23 20.43 12.69
CA ILE A 105 -13.48 19.82 13.20
C ILE A 105 -13.36 19.57 14.70
N ILE A 106 -12.18 19.14 15.16
CA ILE A 106 -11.80 19.16 16.58
C ILE A 106 -11.02 20.44 16.83
N PRO A 107 -11.60 21.45 17.50
CA PRO A 107 -10.90 22.70 17.76
C PRO A 107 -9.70 22.48 18.69
N THR A 108 -8.59 23.19 18.43
CA THR A 108 -7.36 23.14 19.24
C THR A 108 -7.59 23.51 20.72
N ALA A 109 -8.57 24.38 20.99
CA ALA A 109 -8.97 24.78 22.34
C ALA A 109 -9.72 23.68 23.13
N ASN A 110 -10.16 22.60 22.46
CA ASN A 110 -10.88 21.52 23.13
C ASN A 110 -9.89 20.63 23.92
N LYS A 111 -10.26 20.28 25.16
CA LYS A 111 -9.50 19.36 26.03
C LYS A 111 -9.22 17.98 25.40
N VAL A 112 -9.99 17.62 24.38
CA VAL A 112 -9.85 16.36 23.64
C VAL A 112 -8.75 16.42 22.58
N TYR A 113 -8.42 17.60 22.06
CA TYR A 113 -7.43 17.78 20.99
C TYR A 113 -6.06 17.14 21.27
N PRO A 114 -5.43 17.34 22.46
CA PRO A 114 -4.11 16.75 22.74
C PRO A 114 -4.11 15.22 22.66
N TRP A 115 -5.23 14.56 23.00
CA TRP A 115 -5.34 13.11 22.91
C TRP A 115 -5.41 12.62 21.48
N PHE A 116 -6.20 13.29 20.63
CA PHE A 116 -6.30 12.93 19.21
C PHE A 116 -5.00 13.25 18.46
N ALA A 117 -4.36 14.37 18.76
CA ALA A 117 -3.04 14.71 18.22
C ALA A 117 -1.98 13.67 18.62
N ALA A 118 -2.02 13.18 19.88
CA ALA A 118 -1.11 12.13 20.33
C ALA A 118 -1.38 10.79 19.64
N ILE A 119 -2.67 10.42 19.46
CA ILE A 119 -3.05 9.19 18.73
C ILE A 119 -2.54 9.28 17.29
N TYR A 120 -2.76 10.41 16.62
CA TYR A 120 -2.27 10.65 15.28
C TYR A 120 -0.74 10.49 15.19
N ALA A 121 0.02 11.13 16.09
CA ALA A 121 1.48 10.98 16.14
C ALA A 121 1.92 9.52 16.35
N GLY A 122 1.24 8.78 17.22
CA GLY A 122 1.48 7.35 17.43
C GLY A 122 1.16 6.50 16.19
N CYS A 123 0.05 6.79 15.51
CA CYS A 123 -0.35 6.11 14.28
C CYS A 123 0.63 6.38 13.12
N VAL A 124 1.16 7.61 13.00
CA VAL A 124 2.21 7.93 12.02
C VAL A 124 3.46 7.07 12.27
N ALA A 125 3.91 6.95 13.52
CA ALA A 125 5.06 6.09 13.83
C ALA A 125 4.77 4.60 13.57
N ALA A 126 3.59 4.11 13.94
CA ALA A 126 3.15 2.73 13.69
C ALA A 126 3.08 2.42 12.18
N LEU A 127 2.60 3.36 11.37
CA LEU A 127 2.55 3.23 9.90
C LEU A 127 3.95 3.01 9.30
N HIS A 128 4.92 3.83 9.71
CA HIS A 128 6.29 3.75 9.22
C HIS A 128 7.01 2.48 9.70
N TRP A 129 6.74 2.04 10.93
CA TRP A 129 7.21 0.75 11.43
C TRP A 129 6.62 -0.43 10.64
N CYS A 130 5.31 -0.40 10.39
CA CYS A 130 4.60 -1.38 9.59
C CYS A 130 5.17 -1.47 8.17
N LEU A 131 5.55 -0.33 7.56
CA LEU A 131 6.18 -0.29 6.24
C LEU A 131 7.53 -1.03 6.21
N ILE A 132 8.40 -0.83 7.22
CA ILE A 132 9.68 -1.57 7.29
C ILE A 132 9.42 -3.07 7.38
N LEU A 133 8.53 -3.49 8.29
CA LEU A 133 8.25 -4.91 8.48
C LEU A 133 7.70 -5.55 7.20
N ASN A 134 6.83 -4.83 6.47
CA ASN A 134 6.40 -5.24 5.13
C ASN A 134 7.57 -5.38 4.16
N GLY A 135 8.52 -4.46 4.17
CA GLY A 135 9.74 -4.56 3.36
C GLY A 135 10.58 -5.81 3.67
N PHE A 136 10.62 -6.25 4.94
CA PHE A 136 11.34 -7.46 5.31
C PHE A 136 10.65 -8.76 4.90
N VAL A 137 9.35 -8.75 4.62
CA VAL A 137 8.63 -9.94 4.10
C VAL A 137 9.22 -10.41 2.78
N GLY A 138 9.69 -9.49 1.93
CA GLY A 138 10.31 -9.84 0.65
C GLY A 138 11.61 -10.64 0.77
N PHE A 139 12.26 -10.63 1.94
CA PHE A 139 13.45 -11.45 2.21
C PHE A 139 13.13 -12.86 2.68
N GLN A 140 11.85 -13.19 2.90
CA GLN A 140 11.38 -14.52 3.32
C GLN A 140 12.05 -15.04 4.60
N PHE A 141 12.42 -14.15 5.54
CA PHE A 141 12.95 -14.58 6.85
C PHE A 141 11.95 -15.42 7.65
N HIS A 142 10.65 -15.23 7.38
CA HIS A 142 9.56 -16.02 7.92
C HIS A 142 8.50 -16.20 6.84
N GLU A 143 7.75 -17.30 6.90
CA GLU A 143 6.67 -17.58 5.96
C GLU A 143 5.60 -16.47 6.02
N ASP A 144 5.32 -15.87 4.87
CA ASP A 144 4.35 -14.79 4.71
C ASP A 144 2.91 -15.32 4.82
N GLY A 145 1.98 -14.48 5.28
CA GLY A 145 0.57 -14.83 5.45
C GLY A 145 0.28 -15.80 6.59
N THR A 146 1.28 -16.28 7.33
CA THR A 146 1.13 -17.07 8.55
C THR A 146 0.49 -16.25 9.67
N PRO A 147 -0.28 -16.88 10.58
CA PRO A 147 -0.83 -16.18 11.74
C PRO A 147 0.27 -15.53 12.60
N MET A 148 1.43 -16.17 12.70
CA MET A 148 2.58 -15.66 13.46
C MET A 148 3.13 -14.37 12.85
N SER A 149 3.38 -14.33 11.53
CA SER A 149 3.77 -13.11 10.80
C SER A 149 2.80 -11.96 11.06
N LEU A 150 1.50 -12.21 10.89
CA LEU A 150 0.47 -11.18 11.01
C LEU A 150 0.31 -10.65 12.44
N TRP A 151 0.33 -11.53 13.44
CA TRP A 151 0.26 -11.10 14.84
C TRP A 151 1.52 -10.38 15.28
N PHE A 152 2.70 -10.80 14.83
CA PHE A 152 3.94 -10.08 15.08
C PHE A 152 3.87 -8.66 14.50
N LEU A 153 3.43 -8.52 13.24
CA LEU A 153 3.31 -7.24 12.57
C LEU A 153 2.30 -6.32 13.27
N ARG A 154 1.14 -6.86 13.68
CA ARG A 154 0.11 -6.09 14.43
C ARG A 154 0.59 -5.66 15.81
N ILE A 155 1.12 -6.58 16.60
CA ILE A 155 1.52 -6.30 17.99
C ILE A 155 2.72 -5.36 18.01
N SER A 156 3.74 -5.60 17.18
CA SER A 156 4.91 -4.71 17.14
C SER A 156 4.54 -3.29 16.70
N SER A 157 3.69 -3.14 15.68
CA SER A 157 3.20 -1.81 15.25
C SER A 157 2.36 -1.13 16.34
N LEU A 158 1.54 -1.89 17.07
CA LEU A 158 0.77 -1.37 18.20
C LEU A 158 1.67 -0.94 19.37
N VAL A 159 2.72 -1.71 19.68
CA VAL A 159 3.69 -1.36 20.73
C VAL A 159 4.47 -0.09 20.36
N VAL A 160 5.02 -0.02 19.14
CA VAL A 160 5.76 1.16 18.67
C VAL A 160 4.85 2.39 18.63
N GLY A 161 3.64 2.25 18.09
CA GLY A 161 2.63 3.31 18.09
C GLY A 161 2.23 3.75 19.49
N GLY A 162 2.05 2.81 20.41
CA GLY A 162 1.70 3.07 21.82
C GLY A 162 2.82 3.81 22.57
N VAL A 163 4.09 3.45 22.33
CA VAL A 163 5.25 4.17 22.89
C VAL A 163 5.29 5.60 22.37
N CYS A 164 5.12 5.80 21.06
CA CYS A 164 5.13 7.13 20.45
C CYS A 164 3.94 7.99 20.91
N PHE A 165 2.76 7.39 21.05
CA PHE A 165 1.59 8.00 21.67
C PHE A 165 1.87 8.46 23.11
N GLY A 166 2.49 7.59 23.92
CA GLY A 166 2.87 7.89 25.30
C GLY A 166 3.84 9.07 25.41
N ILE A 167 4.83 9.12 24.51
CA ILE A 167 5.79 10.24 24.42
C ILE A 167 5.08 11.53 24.00
N ALA A 168 4.18 11.48 23.02
CA ALA A 168 3.43 12.64 22.56
C ALA A 168 2.54 13.22 23.67
N ILE A 169 1.73 12.39 24.33
CA ILE A 169 0.84 12.86 25.39
C ILE A 169 1.60 13.37 26.62
N ALA A 170 2.72 12.72 26.98
CA ALA A 170 3.59 13.18 28.06
C ALA A 170 4.19 14.55 27.76
N THR A 171 4.56 14.80 26.49
CA THR A 171 5.09 16.08 26.00
C THR A 171 4.01 17.16 26.05
N PHE A 172 2.81 16.90 25.49
CA PHE A 172 1.73 17.89 25.44
C PHE A 172 1.22 18.29 26.82
N LYS A 173 1.21 17.35 27.78
CA LYS A 173 0.74 17.62 29.16
C LYS A 173 1.82 18.11 30.12
N GLY A 174 3.08 18.18 29.70
CA GLY A 174 4.15 18.63 30.58
C GLY A 174 4.38 17.72 31.79
N THR A 175 4.30 16.39 31.64
CA THR A 175 4.25 15.47 32.80
C THR A 175 5.59 15.38 33.56
N SER A 176 6.71 15.79 32.95
CA SER A 176 8.02 15.81 33.61
C SER A 176 8.93 16.91 33.03
N SER A 177 10.01 17.26 33.72
CA SER A 177 10.99 18.26 33.23
C SER A 177 11.60 17.90 31.87
N SER A 178 11.69 16.61 31.54
CA SER A 178 12.19 16.10 30.25
C SER A 178 11.12 16.03 29.15
N PHE A 179 9.84 16.10 29.51
CA PHE A 179 8.70 16.07 28.59
C PHE A 179 7.84 17.31 28.84
N SER A 180 8.23 18.41 28.23
CA SER A 180 7.55 19.71 28.28
C SER A 180 7.21 20.18 26.86
N PRO A 181 6.12 20.92 26.65
CA PRO A 181 5.84 21.57 25.37
C PRO A 181 6.98 22.45 24.86
N THR A 182 7.82 22.98 25.76
CA THR A 182 9.01 23.79 25.44
C THR A 182 10.28 22.95 25.18
N ASN A 183 10.35 21.72 25.70
CA ASN A 183 11.47 20.79 25.55
C ASN A 183 10.95 19.47 24.97
N ALA A 184 10.62 19.49 23.68
CA ALA A 184 9.94 18.40 22.98
C ALA A 184 10.88 17.45 22.21
N VAL A 185 12.10 17.22 22.72
CA VAL A 185 13.12 16.40 22.03
C VAL A 185 12.62 14.98 21.77
N GLY A 186 11.93 14.37 22.74
CA GLY A 186 11.35 13.02 22.58
C GLY A 186 10.35 12.96 21.43
N LEU A 187 9.44 13.93 21.35
CA LEU A 187 8.47 14.04 20.26
C LEU A 187 9.15 14.32 18.91
N PHE A 188 10.21 15.14 18.90
CA PHE A 188 10.99 15.41 17.69
C PHE A 188 11.59 14.12 17.11
N ILE A 189 12.15 13.27 17.98
CA ILE A 189 12.73 12.00 17.56
C ILE A 189 11.63 11.05 17.05
N THR A 190 10.53 10.88 17.78
CA THR A 190 9.49 9.90 17.40
C THR A 190 8.66 10.33 16.20
N TYR A 191 8.42 11.62 16.02
CA TYR A 191 7.53 12.14 14.96
C TYR A 191 8.27 12.50 13.66
N LEU A 192 9.55 12.89 13.72
CA LEU A 192 10.31 13.29 12.53
C LEU A 192 11.44 12.31 12.22
N VAL A 193 12.34 12.08 13.18
CA VAL A 193 13.57 11.32 12.93
C VAL A 193 13.27 9.83 12.71
N PHE A 194 12.42 9.25 13.53
CA PHE A 194 12.07 7.83 13.45
C PHE A 194 11.41 7.48 12.11
N PRO A 195 10.34 8.16 11.63
CA PRO A 195 9.78 7.94 10.30
C PRO A 195 10.81 8.03 9.16
N LEU A 196 11.73 9.00 9.23
CA LEU A 196 12.77 9.18 8.22
C LEU A 196 13.75 7.98 8.22
N ILE A 197 14.17 7.51 9.39
CA ILE A 197 14.99 6.30 9.52
C ILE A 197 14.24 5.09 8.97
N CYS A 198 12.94 4.97 9.26
CA CYS A 198 12.13 3.87 8.76
C CYS A 198 12.11 3.82 7.23
N ILE A 199 11.87 4.96 6.58
CA ILE A 199 11.84 5.07 5.12
C ILE A 199 13.22 4.77 4.53
N LEU A 200 14.30 5.25 5.15
CA LEU A 200 15.65 4.98 4.68
C LEU A 200 15.99 3.49 4.74
N VAL A 201 15.66 2.83 5.85
CA VAL A 201 15.86 1.37 6.01
C VAL A 201 15.01 0.60 5.00
N TYR A 202 13.75 0.99 4.82
CA TYR A 202 12.88 0.40 3.79
C TYR A 202 13.50 0.56 2.39
N PHE A 203 13.86 1.78 1.98
CA PHE A 203 14.46 2.04 0.67
C PHE A 203 15.74 1.24 0.42
N VAL A 204 16.68 1.25 1.37
CA VAL A 204 17.95 0.52 1.24
C VAL A 204 17.71 -1.00 1.17
N SER A 205 16.84 -1.53 2.04
CA SER A 205 16.52 -2.96 2.02
C SER A 205 15.85 -3.37 0.72
N GLN A 206 14.86 -2.62 0.22
CA GLN A 206 14.18 -2.92 -1.04
C GLN A 206 15.13 -2.79 -2.24
N MET A 207 16.01 -1.78 -2.25
CA MET A 207 17.02 -1.65 -3.29
C MET A 207 17.96 -2.86 -3.32
N LEU A 208 18.38 -3.37 -2.15
CA LEU A 208 19.21 -4.58 -2.05
C LEU A 208 18.47 -5.79 -2.60
N LEU A 209 17.21 -5.98 -2.22
CA LEU A 209 16.36 -7.07 -2.69
C LEU A 209 16.25 -7.05 -4.23
N VAL A 210 15.91 -5.90 -4.82
CA VAL A 210 15.76 -5.78 -6.27
C VAL A 210 17.08 -6.04 -7.00
N VAL A 211 18.20 -5.46 -6.53
CA VAL A 211 19.51 -5.60 -7.21
C VAL A 211 20.07 -7.02 -7.10
N ARG A 212 19.78 -7.75 -6.01
CA ARG A 212 20.37 -9.08 -5.75
C ARG A 212 19.49 -10.24 -6.17
N THR A 213 18.18 -10.07 -6.14
CA THR A 213 17.23 -11.19 -6.25
C THR A 213 16.33 -11.08 -7.49
N LEU A 214 15.98 -9.87 -7.95
CA LEU A 214 15.07 -9.69 -9.09
C LEU A 214 15.82 -9.42 -10.40
N ASP A 215 15.37 -10.06 -11.47
CA ASP A 215 15.87 -9.80 -12.82
C ASP A 215 15.24 -8.54 -13.47
N ASP A 216 14.00 -8.18 -13.09
CA ASP A 216 13.31 -7.00 -13.58
C ASP A 216 13.78 -5.72 -12.87
N ARG A 217 14.67 -4.98 -13.52
CA ARG A 217 15.22 -3.72 -13.01
C ARG A 217 14.30 -2.51 -13.21
N TRP A 218 13.20 -2.63 -13.94
CA TRP A 218 12.28 -1.51 -14.14
C TRP A 218 11.62 -1.08 -12.82
N VAL A 219 11.45 -2.03 -11.91
CA VAL A 219 10.99 -1.85 -10.52
C VAL A 219 11.81 -0.82 -9.74
N ILE A 220 13.11 -0.65 -10.06
CA ILE A 220 13.97 0.35 -9.41
C ILE A 220 13.41 1.76 -9.60
N GLY A 221 12.77 2.03 -10.75
CA GLY A 221 12.13 3.31 -11.03
C GLY A 221 11.06 3.66 -9.98
N ASP A 222 10.22 2.69 -9.59
CA ASP A 222 9.17 2.91 -8.60
C ASP A 222 9.75 3.25 -7.21
N LEU A 223 10.85 2.60 -6.82
CA LEU A 223 11.56 2.94 -5.57
C LEU A 223 12.19 4.34 -5.61
N LEU A 224 12.77 4.73 -6.75
CA LEU A 224 13.36 6.06 -6.92
C LEU A 224 12.30 7.15 -6.92
N PHE A 225 11.15 6.93 -7.58
CA PHE A 225 10.02 7.87 -7.52
C PHE A 225 9.43 7.95 -6.11
N MET A 226 9.32 6.83 -5.40
CA MET A 226 8.90 6.82 -3.98
C MET A 226 9.82 7.71 -3.14
N ALA A 227 11.13 7.51 -3.20
CA ALA A 227 12.09 8.32 -2.46
C ALA A 227 12.07 9.79 -2.91
N GLY A 228 11.94 10.03 -4.22
CA GLY A 228 11.86 11.38 -4.81
C GLY A 228 10.65 12.16 -4.30
N PHE A 229 9.46 11.57 -4.30
CA PHE A 229 8.25 12.22 -3.78
C PHE A 229 8.33 12.45 -2.27
N TYR A 230 8.86 11.49 -1.51
CA TYR A 230 9.01 11.65 -0.05
C TYR A 230 9.95 12.82 0.29
N VAL A 231 11.13 12.86 -0.35
CA VAL A 231 12.12 13.95 -0.14
C VAL A 231 11.57 15.29 -0.63
N ALA A 232 10.92 15.32 -1.80
CA ALA A 232 10.28 16.52 -2.31
C ALA A 232 9.20 17.06 -1.36
N GLY A 233 8.38 16.17 -0.79
CA GLY A 233 7.38 16.53 0.22
C GLY A 233 8.01 17.19 1.44
N ILE A 234 9.04 16.58 2.02
CA ILE A 234 9.76 17.13 3.18
C ILE A 234 10.40 18.49 2.85
N LEU A 235 11.03 18.63 1.68
CA LEU A 235 11.62 19.89 1.24
C LEU A 235 10.57 20.99 1.05
N VAL A 236 9.43 20.67 0.44
CA VAL A 236 8.33 21.62 0.27
C VAL A 236 7.79 22.07 1.63
N LEU A 237 7.61 21.15 2.58
CA LEU A 237 7.12 21.45 3.91
C LEU A 237 8.07 22.37 4.71
N ILE A 238 9.37 22.05 4.71
CA ILE A 238 10.36 22.68 5.60
C ILE A 238 11.01 23.93 4.99
N ALA A 239 11.24 23.95 3.68
CA ALA A 239 11.98 25.02 3.01
C ALA A 239 11.08 25.99 2.23
N PHE A 240 10.05 25.48 1.55
CA PHE A 240 9.28 26.28 0.58
C PHE A 240 7.86 26.64 1.03
N SER A 241 7.38 26.11 2.16
CA SER A 241 5.98 26.25 2.59
C SER A 241 5.51 27.71 2.67
N VAL A 242 6.28 28.58 3.33
CA VAL A 242 5.96 30.02 3.45
C VAL A 242 6.03 30.72 2.08
N THR A 243 7.06 30.41 1.28
CA THR A 243 7.24 31.00 -0.06
C THR A 243 6.06 30.68 -0.98
N ILE A 244 5.57 29.44 -0.93
CA ILE A 244 4.42 28.98 -1.71
C ILE A 244 3.13 29.66 -1.21
N CYS A 245 2.96 29.72 0.12
CA CYS A 245 1.79 30.32 0.74
C CYS A 245 1.63 31.82 0.37
N ASP A 246 2.73 32.58 0.42
CA ASP A 246 2.77 33.98 0.01
C ASP A 246 2.54 34.15 -1.51
N ALA A 247 3.19 33.31 -2.34
CA ALA A 247 3.08 33.38 -3.79
C ALA A 247 1.65 33.11 -4.31
N ILE A 248 0.89 32.25 -3.62
CA ILE A 248 -0.49 31.89 -3.97
C ILE A 248 -1.49 32.63 -3.06
N SER A 249 -1.11 33.78 -2.48
CA SER A 249 -2.03 34.67 -1.74
C SER A 249 -2.86 33.97 -0.63
N HIS A 250 -2.26 32.99 0.06
CA HIS A 250 -2.89 32.16 1.09
C HIS A 250 -4.04 31.26 0.61
N TYR A 251 -4.16 30.92 -0.68
CA TYR A 251 -5.15 29.93 -1.12
C TYR A 251 -4.70 28.48 -0.83
N ILE A 252 -3.39 28.23 -0.92
CA ILE A 252 -2.75 26.93 -0.72
C ILE A 252 -1.49 27.16 0.12
N ASP A 253 -1.15 26.21 0.98
CA ASP A 253 0.07 26.22 1.80
C ASP A 253 1.00 25.04 1.47
N GLY A 254 2.17 24.98 2.12
CA GLY A 254 3.09 23.86 1.93
C GLY A 254 2.55 22.52 2.44
N VAL A 255 1.59 22.53 3.39
CA VAL A 255 0.98 21.30 3.93
C VAL A 255 0.16 20.60 2.85
N PHE A 256 -0.57 21.34 2.02
CA PHE A 256 -1.28 20.77 0.85
C PHE A 256 -0.34 19.96 -0.07
N PHE A 257 0.78 20.57 -0.47
CA PHE A 257 1.73 19.91 -1.38
C PHE A 257 2.48 18.78 -0.70
N PHE A 258 2.77 18.90 0.60
CA PHE A 258 3.32 17.83 1.41
C PHE A 258 2.38 16.61 1.44
N THR A 259 1.10 16.81 1.76
CA THR A 259 0.10 15.73 1.80
C THR A 259 -0.05 15.07 0.43
N LEU A 260 -0.04 15.86 -0.65
CA LEU A 260 -0.08 15.34 -2.02
C LEU A 260 1.16 14.51 -2.36
N ALA A 261 2.35 14.97 -1.98
CA ALA A 261 3.59 14.22 -2.16
C ALA A 261 3.62 12.92 -1.33
N MET A 262 3.06 12.94 -0.12
CA MET A 262 2.92 11.73 0.71
C MET A 262 1.94 10.73 0.09
N LEU A 263 0.82 11.19 -0.48
CA LEU A 263 -0.08 10.34 -1.26
C LEU A 263 0.65 9.68 -2.43
N PHE A 264 1.40 10.45 -3.23
CA PHE A 264 2.18 9.87 -4.32
C PHE A 264 3.27 8.90 -3.85
N THR A 265 3.88 9.16 -2.70
CA THR A 265 4.83 8.24 -2.08
C THR A 265 4.15 6.90 -1.78
N VAL A 266 2.98 6.90 -1.14
CA VAL A 266 2.21 5.68 -0.84
C VAL A 266 1.75 4.97 -2.12
N MET A 267 1.38 5.73 -3.17
CA MET A 267 1.06 5.16 -4.47
C MET A 267 2.26 4.47 -5.11
N MET A 268 3.47 5.01 -4.97
CA MET A 268 4.69 4.35 -5.47
C MET A 268 5.04 3.12 -4.63
N VAL A 269 4.78 3.11 -3.32
CA VAL A 269 4.89 1.89 -2.48
C VAL A 269 3.94 0.80 -2.97
N TYR A 270 2.68 1.15 -3.26
CA TYR A 270 1.72 0.23 -3.85
C TYR A 270 2.20 -0.30 -5.21
N LYS A 271 2.61 0.59 -6.10
CA LYS A 271 3.05 0.23 -7.45
C LYS A 271 4.30 -0.65 -7.42
N TYR A 272 5.25 -0.36 -6.52
CA TYR A 272 6.41 -1.21 -6.27
C TYR A 272 5.97 -2.62 -5.83
N TRP A 273 5.09 -2.73 -4.83
CA TRP A 273 4.56 -4.01 -4.35
C TRP A 273 3.83 -4.79 -5.46
N ASP A 274 3.03 -4.10 -6.26
CA ASP A 274 2.32 -4.69 -7.40
C ASP A 274 3.29 -5.21 -8.47
N SER A 275 4.35 -4.44 -8.76
CA SER A 275 5.34 -4.80 -9.78
C SER A 275 6.25 -5.98 -9.39
N ILE A 276 6.45 -6.25 -8.10
CA ILE A 276 7.20 -7.44 -7.64
C ILE A 276 6.30 -8.67 -7.45
N THR A 277 4.98 -8.53 -7.55
CA THR A 277 4.00 -9.61 -7.39
C THR A 277 3.17 -9.84 -8.66
N LYS A 278 3.80 -9.70 -9.83
CA LYS A 278 3.12 -9.80 -11.16
C LYS A 278 2.59 -11.20 -11.46
N GLU A 279 3.25 -12.24 -10.96
CA GLU A 279 2.90 -13.64 -11.20
C GLU A 279 1.84 -14.13 -10.21
N ASP A 280 0.59 -13.76 -10.46
CA ASP A 280 -0.54 -14.42 -9.82
C ASP A 280 -0.69 -15.82 -10.45
N LEU A 281 -0.38 -16.86 -9.67
CA LEU A 281 -0.30 -18.26 -10.10
C LEU A 281 -1.66 -18.90 -10.45
N GLU A 282 -2.74 -18.12 -10.55
CA GLU A 282 -4.07 -18.62 -10.90
C GLU A 282 -4.22 -19.04 -12.38
N PHE A 283 -3.24 -18.71 -13.24
CA PHE A 283 -3.25 -19.10 -14.66
C PHE A 283 -2.08 -20.01 -15.10
N SER A 284 -1.26 -20.54 -14.17
CA SER A 284 -0.23 -21.55 -14.50
C SER A 284 -0.80 -22.98 -14.66
N VAL A 285 -1.95 -23.09 -15.30
CA VAL A 285 -2.45 -24.32 -15.94
C VAL A 285 -2.72 -24.00 -17.42
N GLY A 286 -1.66 -23.76 -18.17
CA GLY A 286 -1.74 -23.50 -19.60
C GLY A 286 -0.42 -23.02 -20.19
N SER A 287 0.35 -23.95 -20.76
CA SER A 287 1.43 -23.79 -21.77
C SER A 287 2.82 -24.37 -21.45
N LYS A 288 3.00 -25.08 -20.32
CA LYS A 288 4.07 -26.08 -20.22
C LYS A 288 3.52 -27.37 -19.64
N GLN A 289 3.03 -28.24 -20.53
CA GLN A 289 2.88 -29.66 -20.20
C GLN A 289 4.21 -30.18 -19.63
N ALA A 290 4.09 -31.02 -18.60
CA ALA A 290 5.13 -31.58 -17.76
C ALA A 290 6.51 -31.74 -18.42
N VAL A 291 7.51 -31.02 -17.91
CA VAL A 291 8.95 -31.28 -18.17
C VAL A 291 9.46 -32.47 -17.33
N TRP A 292 8.57 -33.19 -16.64
CA TRP A 292 8.88 -34.37 -15.82
C TRP A 292 8.49 -35.69 -16.46
N GLU A 293 8.32 -35.75 -17.78
CA GLU A 293 8.42 -37.04 -18.46
C GLU A 293 9.87 -37.52 -18.36
N VAL A 294 10.14 -38.35 -17.35
CA VAL A 294 11.30 -39.22 -17.34
C VAL A 294 11.15 -40.15 -18.54
N LYS A 295 11.79 -39.80 -19.65
CA LYS A 295 12.00 -40.72 -20.76
C LYS A 295 13.05 -41.73 -20.33
N ASP A 296 12.65 -42.69 -19.51
CA ASP A 296 13.49 -43.85 -19.20
C ASP A 296 13.59 -44.70 -20.48
N PRO A 297 14.76 -44.76 -21.14
CA PRO A 297 14.89 -45.47 -22.42
C PRO A 297 14.73 -46.99 -22.28
N LEU A 298 14.69 -47.51 -21.05
CA LEU A 298 14.59 -48.94 -20.73
C LEU A 298 13.16 -49.46 -20.56
N LEU A 299 12.15 -48.58 -20.59
CA LEU A 299 10.73 -48.95 -20.47
C LEU A 299 9.93 -48.69 -21.76
N ALA A 300 10.59 -48.46 -22.90
CA ALA A 300 9.89 -48.36 -24.17
C ALA A 300 9.08 -49.66 -24.41
N PRO A 301 7.74 -49.61 -24.49
CA PRO A 301 6.95 -50.78 -24.79
C PRO A 301 7.24 -51.17 -26.25
N SER A 302 7.26 -52.48 -26.49
CA SER A 302 7.36 -53.08 -27.81
C SER A 302 6.43 -52.38 -28.83
N ALA A 303 6.87 -52.40 -30.10
CA ALA A 303 6.30 -51.70 -31.25
C ALA A 303 4.86 -52.10 -31.67
N GLU A 304 4.02 -52.54 -30.73
CA GLU A 304 2.61 -52.88 -30.94
C GLU A 304 1.62 -51.84 -30.42
N TYR A 305 2.07 -50.77 -29.75
CA TYR A 305 1.20 -49.74 -29.16
C TYR A 305 1.23 -48.37 -29.86
N TYR A 306 1.57 -48.32 -31.16
CA TYR A 306 1.61 -47.06 -31.91
C TYR A 306 0.32 -46.71 -32.67
N GLU A 307 -0.72 -47.56 -32.64
CA GLU A 307 -1.93 -47.34 -33.46
C GLU A 307 -3.12 -46.67 -32.74
N ASP A 308 -3.12 -46.56 -31.41
CA ASP A 308 -4.30 -46.03 -30.69
C ASP A 308 -4.32 -44.51 -30.45
N ASP A 309 -3.20 -43.79 -30.65
CA ASP A 309 -3.14 -42.33 -30.41
C ASP A 309 -3.51 -41.46 -31.61
N ALA A 310 -3.83 -42.05 -32.77
CA ALA A 310 -4.23 -41.30 -33.96
C ALA A 310 -5.75 -41.00 -34.03
N GLN A 311 -6.57 -41.56 -33.12
CA GLN A 311 -8.03 -41.56 -33.28
C GLN A 311 -8.81 -40.62 -32.36
N SER A 312 -8.14 -39.84 -31.50
CA SER A 312 -8.79 -38.92 -30.55
C SER A 312 -8.86 -37.45 -30.99
N ALA A 313 -8.45 -37.13 -32.23
CA ALA A 313 -8.46 -35.76 -32.76
C ALA A 313 -9.68 -35.38 -33.62
N PHE A 314 -10.75 -36.19 -33.67
CA PHE A 314 -11.97 -35.82 -34.40
C PHE A 314 -13.25 -36.16 -33.64
N ARG A 315 -13.98 -35.10 -33.25
CA ARG A 315 -15.24 -35.05 -32.47
C ARG A 315 -15.04 -35.29 -30.98
N GLY A 316 -15.42 -34.30 -30.19
CA GLY A 316 -15.08 -34.20 -28.78
C GLY A 316 -15.66 -35.31 -27.91
N GLY A 317 -14.96 -35.55 -26.80
CA GLY A 317 -15.42 -36.34 -25.67
C GLY A 317 -14.69 -37.66 -25.49
N GLY A 318 -13.86 -37.74 -24.44
CA GLY A 318 -13.25 -38.97 -23.92
C GLY A 318 -11.82 -38.67 -23.47
N GLY A 319 -11.35 -38.95 -22.26
CA GLY A 319 -11.84 -39.80 -21.18
C GLY A 319 -10.56 -40.26 -20.49
N SER A 320 -10.21 -39.65 -19.35
CA SER A 320 -8.97 -39.97 -18.62
C SER A 320 -9.00 -41.42 -18.12
N LEU A 321 -8.01 -42.21 -18.54
CA LEU A 321 -7.76 -43.60 -18.12
C LEU A 321 -6.91 -43.66 -16.84
N VAL A 322 -7.24 -42.83 -15.83
CA VAL A 322 -6.75 -43.01 -14.46
C VAL A 322 -7.89 -42.72 -13.48
N GLY A 323 -8.26 -43.72 -12.69
CA GLY A 323 -9.46 -43.75 -11.86
C GLY A 323 -9.64 -42.55 -10.94
N GLY A 324 -10.77 -41.86 -11.11
CA GLY A 324 -11.26 -40.80 -10.22
C GLY A 324 -12.60 -40.27 -10.75
N TYR A 325 -13.66 -40.50 -9.99
CA TYR A 325 -15.07 -40.24 -10.30
C TYR A 325 -15.35 -38.92 -11.04
N ASN A 326 -16.09 -39.00 -12.15
CA ASN A 326 -16.65 -37.84 -12.85
C ASN A 326 -18.06 -37.53 -12.32
N GLY A 327 -18.25 -36.31 -11.80
CA GLY A 327 -19.43 -35.84 -11.08
C GLY A 327 -20.62 -35.49 -11.96
N ASN A 328 -21.07 -36.40 -12.82
CA ASN A 328 -22.25 -36.20 -13.67
C ASN A 328 -23.40 -37.17 -13.37
N GLN A 329 -23.43 -37.76 -12.18
CA GLN A 329 -24.42 -38.74 -11.77
C GLN A 329 -25.56 -38.19 -10.89
N TYR A 330 -25.78 -36.87 -10.85
CA TYR A 330 -26.78 -36.28 -9.92
C TYR A 330 -28.15 -35.92 -10.50
N TYR A 331 -28.45 -36.20 -11.78
CA TYR A 331 -29.82 -36.00 -12.29
C TYR A 331 -30.20 -37.04 -13.35
N GLY A 332 -31.34 -37.70 -13.14
CA GLY A 332 -32.10 -38.37 -14.22
C GLY A 332 -32.13 -39.88 -14.14
N ASN A 333 -32.95 -40.42 -13.25
CA ASN A 333 -33.35 -41.82 -13.23
C ASN A 333 -34.63 -41.98 -14.08
N ALA A 334 -34.54 -42.57 -15.28
CA ALA A 334 -35.69 -43.13 -16.03
C ALA A 334 -35.20 -44.07 -17.16
N PRO A 335 -35.76 -45.30 -17.34
CA PRO A 335 -35.12 -46.31 -18.18
C PRO A 335 -35.89 -46.67 -19.49
N TYR A 336 -35.12 -47.21 -20.45
CA TYR A 336 -35.46 -48.03 -21.64
C TYR A 336 -36.20 -47.42 -22.86
N ALA A 337 -35.58 -47.53 -24.06
CA ALA A 337 -36.03 -48.41 -25.17
C ALA A 337 -35.28 -48.20 -26.53
N ASN A 338 -34.67 -49.29 -27.02
CA ASN A 338 -34.67 -49.87 -28.39
C ASN A 338 -34.42 -49.02 -29.68
N GLY A 339 -33.57 -49.54 -30.58
CA GLY A 339 -33.81 -49.44 -32.04
C GLY A 339 -32.66 -49.03 -32.99
N GLN A 340 -31.96 -50.03 -33.53
CA GLN A 340 -31.54 -50.21 -34.94
C GLN A 340 -30.65 -49.20 -35.71
N ALA A 341 -29.74 -49.81 -36.47
CA ALA A 341 -28.73 -49.27 -37.37
C ALA A 341 -29.27 -48.61 -38.65
N GLN A 342 -28.49 -47.70 -39.27
CA GLN A 342 -28.12 -47.82 -40.69
C GLN A 342 -27.01 -46.85 -41.18
N GLN A 343 -26.30 -47.35 -42.19
CA GLN A 343 -25.14 -46.87 -42.95
C GLN A 343 -25.30 -45.60 -43.80
N GLY A 344 -24.15 -45.06 -44.21
CA GLY A 344 -23.92 -44.35 -45.49
C GLY A 344 -23.77 -42.83 -45.34
N GLN A 345 -22.87 -42.10 -46.01
CA GLN A 345 -22.09 -42.37 -47.21
C GLN A 345 -21.05 -41.22 -47.35
N TYR A 346 -19.85 -41.54 -47.85
CA TYR A 346 -18.76 -40.60 -48.17
C TYR A 346 -18.98 -39.89 -49.52
N ALA A 347 -18.53 -38.63 -49.64
CA ALA A 347 -17.74 -38.02 -50.74
C ALA A 347 -17.77 -36.48 -50.59
N GLN A 348 -16.71 -35.77 -50.21
CA GLN A 348 -15.43 -35.43 -50.87
C GLN A 348 -15.52 -34.44 -52.06
N GLN A 349 -14.55 -33.50 -52.05
CA GLN A 349 -14.05 -32.61 -53.11
C GLN A 349 -14.67 -31.21 -53.22
N GLN A 350 -13.96 -30.13 -53.52
CA GLN A 350 -12.55 -29.70 -53.49
C GLN A 350 -12.58 -28.23 -54.00
N TYR A 351 -11.84 -27.34 -53.33
CA TYR A 351 -11.04 -26.22 -53.89
C TYR A 351 -11.72 -24.95 -54.41
N GLY A 352 -11.14 -23.81 -54.01
CA GLY A 352 -10.75 -22.78 -54.98
C GLY A 352 -11.17 -21.34 -54.68
N TYR A 353 -10.22 -20.57 -54.13
CA TYR A 353 -9.94 -19.15 -54.35
C TYR A 353 -10.84 -18.34 -55.31
N GLY A 354 -11.20 -17.10 -54.92
CA GLY A 354 -11.41 -16.04 -55.93
C GLY A 354 -12.30 -14.87 -55.49
N GLN A 355 -11.67 -13.70 -55.45
CA GLN A 355 -12.16 -12.32 -55.27
C GLN A 355 -13.34 -11.84 -56.15
N GLN A 356 -13.91 -10.69 -55.71
CA GLN A 356 -14.68 -9.63 -56.43
C GLN A 356 -16.14 -9.98 -56.77
N TYR A 357 -17.14 -9.12 -56.51
CA TYR A 357 -17.23 -7.64 -56.55
C TYR A 357 -17.99 -7.05 -55.36
#